data_AF-A0A1B1S4Q0-F1
#
_entry.id   AF-A0A1B1S4Q0-F1
#
_cell.length_a   1.000
_cell.length_b   1.000
_cell.length_c   1.000
_cell.angle_alpha   90.00
_cell.angle_beta   90.00
_cell.angle_gamma   90.00
#
_symmetry.space_group_name_H-M   'P 1'
#
loop_
_entity.id
_entity.type
_entity.pdbx_description
1 polymer ?
#
loop_
_entity_poly.entity_id
_entity_poly.type
_entity_poly.pdbx_seq_one_letter_code
_entity_poly.pdbx_strand_id
1 'polypeptide(L)'
;MITKKFGFLLAASILSLAACGQEQASDDEKSEPVTQEQASTEEEPTTEEVVEEEPAEEVTDEETTEAEPAEESSPEAKSGTASDLLSNGEMTSFVFNETGEYSIFCEPHPVMQMTVVVDDNADAMDRVAVDIADYEFGEETITVAPGTIITWTNQDQVQHNVAFE
;
A
#
# COMPACT_ATOMS: atom_id res chain seq x y z
N MET A 1 -11.32 10.03 -50.57
CA MET A 1 -10.82 9.09 -51.60
C MET A 1 -9.31 9.17 -51.52
N ILE A 2 -8.57 8.20 -50.98
CA ILE A 2 -8.22 6.93 -51.63
C ILE A 2 -7.85 5.91 -50.54
N THR A 3 -8.51 4.78 -50.64
CA THR A 3 -8.30 3.53 -49.93
C THR A 3 -6.96 2.87 -50.26
N LYS A 4 -6.32 2.26 -49.27
CA LYS A 4 -5.53 1.03 -49.52
C LYS A 4 -5.73 0.04 -48.36
N LYS A 5 -6.49 -1.00 -48.68
CA LYS A 5 -6.70 -2.26 -47.94
C LYS A 5 -5.53 -3.21 -48.23
N PHE A 6 -5.50 -4.31 -47.48
CA PHE A 6 -4.64 -5.51 -47.54
C PHE A 6 -3.34 -5.40 -46.71
N GLY A 7 -2.98 -6.38 -45.88
CA GLY A 7 -3.30 -7.79 -45.95
C GLY A 7 -3.32 -8.50 -44.59
N PHE A 8 -4.18 -9.50 -44.57
CA PHE A 8 -4.45 -10.48 -43.53
C PHE A 8 -3.25 -11.43 -43.40
N LEU A 9 -2.78 -11.72 -42.18
CA LEU A 9 -2.00 -12.94 -41.91
C LEU A 9 -2.41 -13.49 -40.54
N LEU A 10 -3.36 -14.42 -40.62
CA LEU A 10 -3.90 -15.21 -39.54
C LEU A 10 -2.93 -16.37 -39.32
N ALA A 11 -2.15 -16.32 -38.24
CA ALA A 11 -1.37 -17.46 -37.76
C ALA A 11 -2.07 -18.03 -36.52
N ALA A 12 -3.05 -18.90 -36.76
CA ALA A 12 -3.56 -19.80 -35.73
C ALA A 12 -2.49 -20.86 -35.45
N SER A 13 -1.83 -20.78 -34.28
CA SER A 13 -0.92 -21.81 -33.82
C SER A 13 -1.46 -22.44 -32.54
N ILE A 14 -2.18 -23.53 -32.76
CA ILE A 14 -2.09 -24.81 -32.05
C ILE A 14 -2.27 -24.78 -30.52
N LEU A 15 -3.49 -25.15 -30.16
CA LEU A 15 -3.93 -25.79 -28.92
C LEU A 15 -3.07 -27.02 -28.57
N SER A 16 -2.43 -27.02 -27.40
CA SER A 16 -1.93 -28.24 -26.72
C SER A 16 -2.78 -28.49 -25.48
N LEU A 17 -3.57 -29.56 -25.51
CA LEU A 17 -4.27 -30.15 -24.38
C LEU A 17 -3.47 -31.37 -23.88
N ALA A 18 -3.41 -31.50 -22.54
CA ALA A 18 -2.96 -32.61 -21.68
C ALA A 18 -1.85 -32.13 -20.72
N ALA A 19 -1.94 -32.27 -19.41
CA ALA A 19 -2.39 -33.45 -18.68
C ALA A 19 -3.07 -33.13 -17.34
N CYS A 20 -4.02 -34.00 -16.97
CA CYS A 20 -4.59 -34.12 -15.64
C CYS A 20 -3.62 -34.80 -14.67
N GLY A 21 -3.73 -34.43 -13.38
CA GLY A 21 -3.54 -35.31 -12.23
C GLY A 21 -2.11 -35.55 -11.77
N GLN A 22 -1.79 -35.24 -10.51
CA GLN A 22 -2.00 -36.19 -9.41
C GLN A 22 -1.61 -35.52 -8.08
N GLU A 23 -2.57 -35.47 -7.16
CA GLU A 23 -2.32 -35.31 -5.73
C GLU A 23 -1.32 -36.37 -5.26
N GLN A 24 -0.27 -35.95 -4.56
CA GLN A 24 0.41 -36.81 -3.59
C GLN A 24 0.80 -35.99 -2.36
N ALA A 25 -0.09 -36.05 -1.37
CA ALA A 25 0.31 -36.07 0.03
C ALA A 25 0.96 -37.43 0.35
N SER A 26 2.09 -37.41 1.05
CA SER A 26 2.68 -38.49 1.85
C SER A 26 3.81 -37.83 2.63
N ASP A 27 3.59 -37.37 3.87
CA ASP A 27 3.82 -38.16 5.10
C ASP A 27 5.14 -38.94 5.07
N ASP A 28 6.13 -38.42 5.81
CA ASP A 28 7.01 -39.27 6.60
C ASP A 28 7.22 -38.56 7.94
N GLU A 29 6.37 -38.93 8.91
CA GLU A 29 6.71 -38.95 10.33
C GLU A 29 8.14 -39.45 10.52
N LYS A 30 8.88 -38.91 11.52
CA LYS A 30 9.34 -39.72 12.67
C LYS A 30 10.25 -38.93 13.62
N SER A 31 9.80 -38.90 14.88
CA SER A 31 10.55 -38.81 16.14
C SER A 31 10.60 -37.46 16.86
N GLU A 32 9.64 -37.31 17.75
CA GLU A 32 9.63 -36.56 19.02
C GLU A 32 10.76 -37.03 19.98
N PRO A 33 10.87 -36.54 21.24
CA PRO A 33 10.60 -35.21 21.82
C PRO A 33 11.81 -34.68 22.63
N VAL A 34 11.89 -33.37 22.88
CA VAL A 34 12.63 -32.83 24.03
C VAL A 34 11.68 -31.98 24.86
N THR A 35 11.12 -32.65 25.87
CA THR A 35 10.41 -32.05 27.00
C THR A 35 11.44 -31.71 28.07
N GLN A 36 11.54 -30.44 28.45
CA GLN A 36 11.91 -30.03 29.82
C GLN A 36 11.12 -28.77 30.17
N GLU A 37 9.86 -29.02 30.52
CA GLU A 37 9.00 -28.08 31.24
C GLU A 37 9.24 -28.37 32.73
N GLN A 38 9.76 -27.39 33.47
CA GLN A 38 9.82 -27.45 34.92
C GLN A 38 8.70 -26.60 35.49
N ALA A 39 7.84 -27.29 36.24
CA ALA A 39 6.74 -26.81 37.03
C ALA A 39 7.10 -25.66 37.98
N SER A 40 6.17 -24.71 38.10
CA SER A 40 5.89 -24.02 39.36
C SER A 40 4.39 -24.14 39.63
N THR A 41 4.12 -24.58 40.85
CA THR A 41 2.89 -25.12 41.42
C THR A 41 1.74 -24.11 41.50
N GLU A 42 0.52 -24.64 41.31
CA GLU A 42 -0.80 -24.12 41.72
C GLU A 42 -0.81 -23.40 43.07
N GLU A 43 -1.69 -22.41 43.25
CA GLU A 43 -2.84 -22.48 44.18
C GLU A 43 -3.91 -21.45 43.74
N GLU A 44 -5.12 -21.93 43.43
CA GLU A 44 -6.36 -21.12 43.52
C GLU A 44 -6.89 -21.18 44.97
N PRO A 45 -7.79 -20.29 45.43
CA PRO A 45 -9.23 -20.58 45.21
C PRO A 45 -10.19 -19.36 45.15
N THR A 46 -11.36 -19.60 44.51
CA THR A 46 -12.75 -19.15 44.87
C THR A 46 -13.10 -17.66 44.72
N THR A 47 -14.26 -17.20 44.24
CA THR A 47 -15.63 -17.77 44.08
C THR A 47 -16.48 -16.73 43.31
N GLU A 48 -17.43 -17.23 42.50
CA GLU A 48 -18.82 -16.74 42.24
C GLU A 48 -19.05 -15.23 41.95
N GLU A 49 -19.38 -14.87 40.71
CA GLU A 49 -20.73 -14.83 40.06
C GLU A 49 -21.60 -13.60 40.44
N VAL A 50 -22.43 -13.20 39.46
CA VAL A 50 -23.63 -12.32 39.54
C VAL A 50 -23.34 -10.82 39.34
N VAL A 51 -23.97 -10.01 38.47
CA VAL A 51 -24.92 -10.09 37.32
C VAL A 51 -25.22 -8.62 36.94
N GLU A 52 -25.70 -8.41 35.70
CA GLU A 52 -26.46 -7.23 35.19
C GLU A 52 -25.69 -5.90 34.98
N GLU A 53 -25.49 -5.40 33.75
CA GLU A 53 -26.42 -4.94 32.68
C GLU A 53 -26.52 -3.39 32.65
N GLU A 54 -26.09 -2.84 31.51
CA GLU A 54 -26.59 -1.61 30.84
C GLU A 54 -26.22 -0.21 31.43
N PRO A 55 -26.37 0.90 30.67
CA PRO A 55 -25.68 1.24 29.42
C PRO A 55 -25.21 2.72 29.37
N ALA A 56 -24.47 3.05 28.30
CA ALA A 56 -24.42 4.33 27.56
C ALA A 56 -24.01 5.68 28.22
N GLU A 57 -23.12 6.35 27.48
CA GLU A 57 -22.84 7.79 27.37
C GLU A 57 -21.97 8.45 28.45
N GLU A 58 -20.79 8.95 28.07
CA GLU A 58 -20.63 10.39 27.84
C GLU A 58 -19.58 10.65 26.75
N VAL A 59 -20.02 11.44 25.79
CA VAL A 59 -19.28 12.16 24.77
C VAL A 59 -18.24 13.08 25.40
N THR A 60 -17.00 13.00 24.91
CA THR A 60 -16.11 14.17 24.88
C THR A 60 -15.60 14.31 23.46
N ASP A 61 -16.41 15.00 22.65
CA ASP A 61 -15.99 15.68 21.44
C ASP A 61 -14.87 16.67 21.80
N GLU A 62 -13.62 16.20 21.82
CA GLU A 62 -12.48 17.10 21.70
C GLU A 62 -12.31 17.42 20.22
N GLU A 63 -13.00 18.51 19.84
CA GLU A 63 -12.49 19.55 18.97
C GLU A 63 -11.67 19.02 17.80
N THR A 64 -12.38 18.42 16.83
CA THR A 64 -11.94 18.46 15.44
C THR A 64 -11.86 19.93 15.07
N THR A 65 -10.69 20.51 15.25
CA THR A 65 -10.32 21.72 14.52
C THR A 65 -10.26 21.28 13.07
N GLU A 66 -11.37 21.51 12.37
CA GLU A 66 -11.45 21.56 10.92
C GLU A 66 -10.51 22.70 10.48
N ALA A 67 -9.21 22.38 10.46
CA ALA A 67 -8.23 23.17 9.77
C ALA A 67 -8.47 22.92 8.30
N GLU A 68 -9.22 23.83 7.70
CA GLU A 68 -9.18 24.17 6.27
C GLU A 68 -7.79 23.76 5.73
N PRO A 69 -7.66 22.77 4.83
CA PRO A 69 -6.35 22.31 4.43
C PRO A 69 -5.71 23.50 3.74
N ALA A 70 -4.61 23.92 4.33
CA ALA A 70 -3.86 25.05 3.90
C ALA A 70 -3.63 24.91 2.38
N GLU A 71 -4.08 25.92 1.64
CA GLU A 71 -3.57 26.25 0.31
C GLU A 71 -2.10 26.68 0.45
N GLU A 72 -1.29 25.82 1.08
CA GLU A 72 0.07 26.02 1.50
C GLU A 72 0.89 24.97 0.76
N SER A 73 1.76 25.48 -0.10
CA SER A 73 2.54 24.77 -1.10
C SER A 73 2.99 23.39 -0.63
N SER A 74 2.57 22.33 -1.34
CA SER A 74 3.15 20.99 -1.15
C SER A 74 4.66 21.06 -1.32
N PRO A 75 5.46 20.40 -0.45
CA PRO A 75 6.91 20.37 -0.57
C PRO A 75 7.34 19.80 -1.93
N GLU A 76 8.48 20.27 -2.43
CA GLU A 76 9.02 19.77 -3.69
C GLU A 76 9.55 18.34 -3.53
N ALA A 77 9.24 17.47 -4.49
CA ALA A 77 9.83 16.13 -4.60
C ALA A 77 11.33 16.24 -4.90
N LYS A 78 12.17 15.74 -3.98
CA LYS A 78 13.64 15.77 -4.10
C LYS A 78 14.24 14.51 -3.48
N SER A 79 15.22 13.94 -4.17
CA SER A 79 16.05 12.82 -3.69
C SER A 79 16.54 13.07 -2.24
N GLY A 80 16.46 12.03 -1.41
CA GLY A 80 16.83 12.08 0.01
C GLY A 80 15.82 12.75 0.93
N THR A 81 14.63 13.10 0.43
CA THR A 81 13.51 13.62 1.25
C THR A 81 12.54 12.48 1.55
N ALA A 82 11.83 12.56 2.67
CA ALA A 82 10.76 11.65 3.04
C ALA A 82 9.62 12.40 3.74
N SER A 83 8.41 11.88 3.65
CA SER A 83 7.32 12.26 4.53
C SER A 83 7.49 11.63 5.92
N ASP A 84 6.71 12.12 6.89
CA ASP A 84 6.46 11.40 8.13
C ASP A 84 5.75 10.05 7.85
N LEU A 85 5.71 9.18 8.87
CA LEU A 85 4.88 7.98 8.84
C LEU A 85 3.40 8.36 8.88
N LEU A 86 2.65 7.82 7.92
CA LEU A 86 1.23 8.01 7.71
C LEU A 86 0.47 6.85 8.36
N SER A 87 -0.42 7.16 9.29
CA SER A 87 -1.45 6.27 9.82
C SER A 87 -2.56 6.04 8.79
N ASN A 88 -3.48 5.13 9.11
CA ASN A 88 -4.64 4.89 8.25
C ASN A 88 -5.45 6.18 8.03
N GLY A 89 -5.73 6.49 6.76
CA GLY A 89 -6.41 7.69 6.30
C GLY A 89 -5.54 8.95 6.22
N GLU A 90 -4.31 8.93 6.72
CA GLU A 90 -3.42 10.09 6.63
C GLU A 90 -2.85 10.24 5.22
N MET A 91 -2.59 11.50 4.86
CA MET A 91 -2.16 11.88 3.53
C MET A 91 -0.87 12.69 3.57
N THR A 92 -0.06 12.54 2.54
CA THR A 92 1.05 13.46 2.23
C THR A 92 0.98 13.90 0.78
N SER A 93 1.63 15.00 0.42
CA SER A 93 1.65 15.51 -0.95
C SER A 93 3.01 16.08 -1.31
N PHE A 94 3.44 15.86 -2.55
CA PHE A 94 4.66 16.44 -3.11
C PHE A 94 4.38 17.04 -4.48
N VAL A 95 5.03 18.17 -4.79
CA VAL A 95 5.00 18.78 -6.13
C VAL A 95 6.21 18.35 -6.95
N PHE A 96 5.98 17.99 -8.21
CA PHE A 96 6.98 17.48 -9.14
C PHE A 96 7.33 18.54 -10.19
N ASN A 97 8.27 19.43 -9.88
CA ASN A 97 8.62 20.57 -10.74
C ASN A 97 9.70 20.27 -11.78
N GLU A 98 10.57 19.28 -11.53
CA GLU A 98 11.72 19.00 -12.39
C GLU A 98 11.47 17.75 -13.23
N THR A 99 11.81 17.80 -14.52
CA THR A 99 11.72 16.62 -15.39
C THR A 99 12.74 15.57 -14.99
N GLY A 100 12.34 14.30 -15.06
CA GLY A 100 13.19 13.19 -14.62
C GLY A 100 12.39 11.99 -14.12
N GLU A 101 13.11 10.96 -13.69
CA GLU A 101 12.54 9.79 -13.03
C GLU A 101 12.82 9.86 -11.54
N TYR A 102 11.77 9.67 -10.74
CA TYR A 102 11.82 9.68 -9.29
C TYR A 102 11.52 8.28 -8.78
N SER A 103 12.51 7.65 -8.15
CA SER A 103 12.34 6.39 -7.43
C SER A 103 11.75 6.69 -6.05
N ILE A 104 10.56 6.17 -5.80
CA ILE A 104 9.83 6.36 -4.55
C ILE A 104 9.77 5.02 -3.83
N PHE A 105 10.00 5.03 -2.52
CA PHE A 105 9.94 3.85 -1.68
C PHE A 105 9.35 4.16 -0.29
N CYS A 106 9.01 3.11 0.44
CA CYS A 106 8.64 3.20 1.86
C CYS A 106 9.86 2.84 2.73
N GLU A 107 10.29 3.71 3.64
CA GLU A 107 11.50 3.51 4.45
C GLU A 107 11.50 2.26 5.35
N PRO A 108 10.43 1.96 6.12
CA PRO A 108 10.40 0.74 6.93
C PRO A 108 10.29 -0.54 6.08
N HIS A 109 9.91 -0.43 4.81
CA HIS A 109 9.72 -1.55 3.89
C HIS A 109 10.25 -1.22 2.48
N PRO A 110 11.59 -1.16 2.26
CA PRO A 110 12.19 -0.63 1.03
C PRO A 110 11.86 -1.38 -0.26
N VAL A 111 11.17 -2.52 -0.16
CA VAL A 111 10.68 -3.28 -1.32
C VAL A 111 9.41 -2.69 -1.92
N MET A 112 8.64 -1.92 -1.14
CA MET A 112 7.51 -1.14 -1.62
C MET A 112 8.05 0.02 -2.44
N GLN A 113 7.87 -0.02 -3.76
CA GLN A 113 8.46 0.95 -4.67
C GLN A 113 7.45 1.38 -5.73
N MET A 114 7.60 2.61 -6.20
CA MET A 114 6.96 3.10 -7.41
C MET A 114 7.89 4.08 -8.13
N THR A 115 7.59 4.37 -9.39
CA THR A 115 8.32 5.37 -10.19
C THR A 115 7.39 6.48 -10.63
N VAL A 116 7.82 7.72 -10.44
CA VAL A 116 7.18 8.89 -11.06
C VAL A 116 8.09 9.42 -12.16
N VAL A 117 7.57 9.45 -13.39
CA VAL A 117 8.25 10.03 -14.55
C VAL A 117 7.66 11.41 -14.81
N VAL A 118 8.48 12.45 -14.73
CA VAL A 118 8.09 13.82 -15.04
C VAL A 118 8.56 14.16 -16.44
N ASP A 119 7.62 14.32 -17.38
CA ASP A 119 7.87 14.56 -18.81
C ASP A 119 7.15 15.83 -19.28
N ASP A 120 7.86 16.73 -19.95
CA ASP A 120 7.30 17.97 -20.53
C ASP A 120 6.17 17.73 -21.55
N ASN A 121 6.08 16.52 -22.11
CA ASN A 121 5.07 16.12 -23.10
C ASN A 121 3.90 15.36 -22.48
N ALA A 122 3.92 15.11 -21.17
CA ALA A 122 2.78 14.52 -20.48
C ALA A 122 1.61 15.50 -20.44
N ASP A 123 0.39 14.96 -20.40
CA ASP A 123 -0.81 15.79 -20.22
C ASP A 123 -0.75 16.51 -18.87
N ALA A 124 -0.98 17.82 -18.87
CA ALA A 124 -0.98 18.62 -17.66
C ALA A 124 -2.18 18.24 -16.79
N MET A 125 -1.89 17.83 -15.56
CA MET A 125 -2.87 17.56 -14.52
C MET A 125 -2.47 18.34 -13.26
N ASP A 126 -3.42 19.02 -12.63
CA ASP A 126 -3.11 19.79 -11.43
C ASP A 126 -2.76 18.85 -10.26
N ARG A 127 -3.47 17.71 -10.16
CA ARG A 127 -3.32 16.73 -9.07
C ARG A 127 -3.53 15.29 -9.52
N VAL A 128 -2.77 14.37 -8.92
CA VAL A 128 -2.95 12.91 -9.00
C VAL A 128 -3.07 12.34 -7.59
N ALA A 129 -4.01 11.42 -7.39
CA ALA A 129 -4.18 10.71 -6.13
C ALA A 129 -3.65 9.27 -6.27
N VAL A 130 -2.94 8.79 -5.26
CA VAL A 130 -2.38 7.43 -5.19
C VAL A 130 -2.73 6.85 -3.83
N ASP A 131 -3.31 5.67 -3.80
CA ASP A 131 -3.52 4.95 -2.55
C ASP A 131 -2.28 4.11 -2.20
N ILE A 132 -1.96 4.01 -0.91
CA ILE A 132 -1.04 3.01 -0.36
C ILE A 132 -1.94 1.98 0.33
N ALA A 133 -2.02 0.78 -0.25
CA ALA A 133 -2.91 -0.28 0.21
C ALA A 133 -2.27 -1.63 -0.09
N ASP A 134 -2.69 -2.68 0.61
CA ASP A 134 -2.21 -4.05 0.38
C ASP A 134 -0.67 -4.18 0.43
N TYR A 135 -0.02 -3.34 1.25
CA TYR A 135 1.43 -3.22 1.36
C TYR A 135 2.14 -2.80 0.06
N GLU A 136 1.47 -2.04 -0.80
CA GLU A 136 2.00 -1.50 -2.05
C GLU A 136 1.59 -0.03 -2.29
N PHE A 137 2.33 0.66 -3.14
CA PHE A 137 1.80 1.87 -3.79
C PHE A 137 0.86 1.40 -4.90
N GLY A 138 -0.35 1.95 -4.97
CA GLY A 138 -1.39 1.47 -5.89
C GLY A 138 -1.06 1.58 -7.38
N GLU A 139 0.01 2.29 -7.74
CA GLU A 139 0.53 2.38 -9.10
C GLU A 139 2.03 2.08 -9.09
N GLU A 140 2.50 1.18 -9.94
CA GLU A 140 3.93 0.90 -10.10
C GLU A 140 4.67 2.05 -10.80
N THR A 141 4.01 2.72 -11.75
CA THR A 141 4.59 3.83 -12.52
C THR A 141 3.53 4.84 -12.93
N ILE A 142 3.81 6.12 -12.69
CA ILE A 142 2.97 7.24 -13.13
C ILE A 142 3.81 8.18 -14.00
N THR A 143 3.22 8.73 -15.07
CA THR A 143 3.83 9.80 -15.88
C THR A 143 3.01 11.08 -15.75
N VAL A 144 3.68 12.19 -15.38
CA VAL A 144 3.04 13.49 -15.12
C VAL A 144 3.82 14.63 -15.76
N ALA A 145 3.14 15.76 -15.99
CA ALA A 145 3.80 16.99 -16.43
C ALA A 145 4.47 17.72 -15.24
N PRO A 146 5.49 18.56 -15.48
CA PRO A 146 6.03 19.42 -14.43
C PRO A 146 4.97 20.29 -13.75
N GLY A 147 5.10 20.44 -12.44
CA GLY A 147 4.17 21.17 -11.57
C GLY A 147 3.01 20.32 -11.03
N THR A 148 2.89 19.05 -11.44
CA THR A 148 1.86 18.16 -10.91
C THR A 148 2.08 17.89 -9.42
N ILE A 149 1.01 17.93 -8.64
CA ILE A 149 1.03 17.50 -7.23
C ILE A 149 0.51 16.07 -7.15
N ILE A 150 1.28 15.19 -6.53
CA ILE A 150 0.80 13.83 -6.22
C ILE A 150 0.49 13.78 -4.73
N THR A 151 -0.70 13.25 -4.41
CA THR A 151 -1.17 13.04 -3.04
C THR A 151 -1.28 11.55 -2.79
N TRP A 152 -0.58 11.07 -1.77
CA TRP A 152 -0.67 9.69 -1.30
C TRP A 152 -1.57 9.61 -0.09
N THR A 153 -2.45 8.61 -0.05
CA THR A 153 -3.30 8.29 1.12
C THR A 153 -2.96 6.90 1.60
N ASN A 154 -2.66 6.74 2.89
CA ASN A 154 -2.49 5.41 3.45
C ASN A 154 -3.86 4.77 3.75
N GLN A 155 -4.21 3.70 3.04
CA GLN A 155 -5.42 2.92 3.26
C GLN A 155 -5.18 1.67 4.13
N ASP A 156 -3.92 1.32 4.40
CA ASP A 156 -3.55 0.20 5.27
C ASP A 156 -3.65 0.57 6.75
N GLN A 157 -3.80 -0.44 7.61
CA GLN A 157 -3.73 -0.27 9.06
C GLN A 157 -2.28 -0.13 9.56
N VAL A 158 -1.33 -0.62 8.79
CA VAL A 158 0.11 -0.45 9.05
C VAL A 158 0.51 0.95 8.57
N GLN A 159 1.49 1.56 9.24
CA GLN A 159 1.98 2.87 8.85
C GLN A 159 2.95 2.77 7.66
N HIS A 160 2.86 3.72 6.75
CA HIS A 160 3.70 3.84 5.57
C HIS A 160 4.21 5.26 5.40
N ASN A 161 5.26 5.47 4.61
CA ASN A 161 5.66 6.81 4.20
C ASN A 161 6.06 6.84 2.72
N VAL A 162 6.27 8.05 2.23
CA VAL A 162 6.73 8.33 0.86
C VAL A 162 8.14 8.92 0.96
N ALA A 163 9.14 8.17 0.51
CA ALA A 163 10.53 8.60 0.48
C ALA A 163 11.11 8.54 -0.93
N PHE A 164 12.08 9.41 -1.21
CA PHE A 164 12.72 9.56 -2.53
C PHE A 164 14.18 9.13 -2.44
N GLU A 165 14.61 8.22 -3.32
CA GLU A 165 16.04 7.89 -3.46
C GLU A 165 16.86 9.03 -4.08
#